data_AF-A0A1F5BVB8-F1
#
_entry.id   AF-A0A1F5BVB8-F1
#
_cell.length_a   1.000
_cell.length_b   1.000
_cell.length_c   1.000
_cell.angle_alpha   90.00
_cell.angle_beta   90.00
_cell.angle_gamma   90.00
#
_symmetry.space_group_name_H-M   'P 1'
#
loop_
_entity.id
_entity.type
_entity.pdbx_description
1 polymer ?
#
loop_
_entity_poly.entity_id
_entity_poly.type
_entity_poly.pdbx_seq_one_letter_code
_entity_poly.pdbx_strand_id
1 'polypeptide(L)'
;MGRLLPFILIVVFCAVAHKFFRVALRVKDGRRATKEGGDAWRALWEFLSENPDVRIDHPQAQRILERKIAAEEKWQETHPYCASANHKSHLEFLKSLRAA
;
A
#
# COMPACT_ATOMS: atom_id res chain seq x y z
N MET A 1 31.20 -2.39 -40.74
CA MET A 1 30.82 -2.11 -39.34
C MET A 1 29.48 -1.34 -39.25
N GLY A 2 28.40 -1.81 -39.89
CA GLY A 2 27.15 -1.04 -40.04
C GLY A 2 25.89 -1.66 -39.43
N ARG A 3 25.99 -2.82 -38.77
CA ARG A 3 24.83 -3.60 -38.28
C ARG A 3 24.63 -3.57 -36.75
N LEU A 4 25.59 -3.03 -36.00
CA LEU A 4 25.54 -2.95 -34.53
C LEU A 4 24.75 -1.75 -34.01
N LEU A 5 24.70 -0.65 -34.77
CA LEU A 5 24.00 0.58 -34.41
C LEU A 5 22.50 0.37 -34.09
N PRO A 6 21.70 -0.37 -34.88
CA PRO A 6 20.28 -0.58 -34.58
C PRO A 6 20.07 -1.44 -33.34
N PHE A 7 20.96 -2.40 -33.07
CA PHE A 7 20.88 -3.27 -31.90
C PHE A 7 21.10 -2.48 -30.60
N ILE A 8 22.08 -1.56 -30.59
CA ILE A 8 22.36 -0.70 -29.44
C ILE A 8 21.15 0.20 -29.15
N LEU A 9 20.54 0.79 -30.18
CA LEU A 9 19.34 1.63 -30.02
C LEU A 9 18.15 0.84 -29.45
N ILE A 10 17.93 -0.40 -29.91
CA ILE A 10 16.87 -1.26 -29.38
C ILE A 10 17.11 -1.60 -27.91
N VAL A 11 18.33 -1.95 -27.51
CA VAL A 11 18.68 -2.26 -26.13
C VAL A 11 18.49 -1.05 -25.22
N VAL A 12 18.92 0.13 -25.66
CA VAL A 12 18.72 1.40 -24.93
C VAL A 12 17.23 1.72 -24.79
N PHE A 13 16.46 1.59 -25.87
CA PHE A 13 15.01 1.82 -25.85
C PHE A 13 14.29 0.83 -24.92
N CYS A 14 14.67 -0.46 -24.95
CA CYS A 14 14.16 -1.47 -24.03
C CYS A 14 14.47 -1.13 -22.57
N ALA A 15 15.70 -0.71 -22.26
CA ALA A 15 16.09 -0.35 -20.90
C ALA A 15 15.27 0.86 -20.37
N VAL A 16 15.05 1.85 -21.24
CA VAL A 16 14.24 3.04 -20.93
C VAL A 16 12.77 2.66 -20.74
N ALA A 17 12.18 1.89 -21.66
CA ALA A 17 10.81 1.39 -21.56
C ALA A 17 10.60 0.55 -20.29
N HIS A 18 11.58 -0.27 -19.91
CA HIS A 18 11.52 -1.07 -18.68
C HIS A 18 11.53 -0.21 -17.41
N LYS A 19 12.22 0.94 -17.45
CA LYS A 19 12.23 1.92 -16.35
C LYS A 19 10.86 2.60 -16.21
N PHE A 20 10.25 3.00 -17.33
CA PHE A 20 8.90 3.57 -17.34
C PHE A 20 7.82 2.55 -16.93
N PHE A 21 7.94 1.30 -17.38
CA PHE A 21 7.04 0.22 -17.01
C PHE A 21 7.09 -0.07 -15.50
N ARG A 22 8.28 -0.08 -14.89
CA ARG A 22 8.42 -0.21 -13.43
C ARG A 22 7.76 0.94 -12.66
N VAL A 23 7.83 2.16 -13.18
CA VAL A 23 7.13 3.31 -12.57
C VAL A 23 5.61 3.16 -12.70
N ALA A 24 5.11 2.74 -13.86
CA ALA A 24 3.69 2.51 -14.09
C ALA A 24 3.11 1.41 -13.18
N LEU A 25 3.87 0.32 -12.97
CA LEU A 25 3.50 -0.75 -12.03
C LEU A 25 3.42 -0.21 -10.60
N ARG A 26 4.43 0.55 -10.13
CA ARG A 26 4.41 1.17 -8.79
C ARG A 26 3.20 2.08 -8.57
N VAL A 27 2.81 2.88 -9.57
CA VAL A 27 1.64 3.77 -9.48
C VAL A 27 0.33 2.97 -9.38
N LYS A 28 0.23 1.84 -10.10
CA LYS A 28 -0.93 0.96 -10.05
C LYS A 28 -1.03 0.22 -8.71
N ASP A 29 0.09 -0.30 -8.20
CA ASP A 29 0.15 -0.94 -6.88
C ASP A 29 -0.14 0.04 -5.76
N GLY A 30 0.35 1.28 -5.87
CA GLY A 30 0.06 2.36 -4.94
C GLY A 30 -1.44 2.68 -4.85
N ARG A 31 -2.11 2.88 -5.99
CA ARG A 31 -3.57 3.12 -6.00
C ARG A 31 -4.38 1.97 -5.41
N ARG A 32 -3.92 0.74 -5.65
CA ARG A 32 -4.54 -0.45 -5.10
C ARG A 32 -4.39 -0.51 -3.58
N ALA A 33 -3.20 -0.22 -3.06
CA ALA A 33 -2.95 -0.15 -1.61
C ALA A 33 -3.80 0.92 -0.92
N THR A 34 -3.96 2.12 -1.53
CA THR A 34 -4.83 3.17 -0.97
C THR A 34 -6.28 2.71 -0.86
N LYS A 35 -6.78 2.01 -1.89
CA LYS A 35 -8.16 1.51 -1.91
C LYS A 35 -8.36 0.40 -0.89
N GLU A 36 -7.47 -0.58 -0.87
CA GLU A 36 -7.49 -1.69 0.10
C GLU A 36 -7.43 -1.18 1.55
N GLY A 37 -6.60 -0.17 1.83
CA GLY A 37 -6.53 0.47 3.15
C GLY A 37 -7.79 1.26 3.52
N GLY A 38 -8.43 1.93 2.57
CA GLY A 38 -9.70 2.62 2.82
C GLY A 38 -10.86 1.66 3.08
N ASP A 39 -10.93 0.58 2.31
CA ASP A 39 -11.98 -0.43 2.44
C ASP A 39 -11.84 -1.22 3.75
N ALA A 40 -10.61 -1.55 4.17
CA ALA A 40 -10.36 -2.21 5.45
C ALA A 40 -10.73 -1.32 6.65
N TRP A 41 -10.47 -0.01 6.57
CA TRP A 41 -10.86 0.93 7.63
C TRP A 41 -12.39 1.06 7.74
N ARG A 42 -13.07 1.12 6.59
CA ARG A 42 -14.54 1.16 6.55
C ARG A 42 -15.13 -0.11 7.16
N ALA A 43 -14.59 -1.28 6.80
CA ALA A 43 -15.03 -2.56 7.36
C ALA A 43 -14.81 -2.65 8.88
N LEU A 44 -13.71 -2.09 9.40
CA LEU A 44 -13.46 -2.04 10.84
C LEU A 44 -14.49 -1.15 11.54
N TRP A 45 -14.73 0.04 10.98
CA TRP A 45 -15.71 0.99 11.53
C TRP A 45 -17.13 0.43 11.50
N GLU A 46 -17.52 -0.21 10.41
CA GLU A 46 -18.82 -0.87 10.25
C GLU A 46 -18.99 -1.99 11.28
N PHE A 47 -17.99 -2.88 11.43
CA PHE A 47 -18.03 -3.96 12.42
C PHE A 47 -18.18 -3.45 13.86
N LEU A 48 -17.42 -2.41 14.24
CA LEU A 48 -17.50 -1.81 15.58
C LEU A 48 -18.81 -1.04 15.79
N SER A 49 -19.36 -0.43 14.74
CA SER A 49 -20.64 0.27 14.80
C SER A 49 -21.82 -0.69 14.94
N GLU A 50 -21.78 -1.85 14.27
CA GLU A 50 -22.79 -2.90 14.40
C GLU A 50 -22.69 -3.66 15.73
N ASN A 51 -21.51 -3.65 16.35
CA ASN A 51 -21.23 -4.36 17.59
C ASN A 51 -20.60 -3.41 18.63
N PRO A 52 -21.38 -2.48 19.21
CA PRO A 52 -20.85 -1.45 20.12
C PRO A 52 -20.23 -2.01 21.40
N ASP A 53 -20.64 -3.20 21.83
CA ASP A 53 -20.09 -3.90 23.00
C ASP A 53 -18.80 -4.69 22.69
N VAL A 54 -18.46 -4.83 21.40
CA VAL A 54 -17.29 -5.58 20.97
C VAL A 54 -16.06 -4.68 21.04
N ARG A 55 -15.15 -5.07 21.92
CA ARG A 55 -13.85 -4.41 22.08
C ARG A 55 -12.92 -4.72 20.89
N ILE A 56 -11.94 -3.85 20.67
CA ILE A 56 -10.98 -3.93 19.55
C ILE A 56 -10.11 -5.20 19.59
N ASP A 57 -9.97 -5.82 20.76
CA ASP A 57 -9.29 -7.10 21.02
C ASP A 57 -10.06 -8.32 20.47
N HIS A 58 -11.31 -8.13 20.07
CA HIS A 58 -12.11 -9.22 19.50
C HIS A 58 -11.44 -9.82 18.25
N PRO A 59 -11.41 -11.15 18.10
CA PRO A 59 -10.66 -11.82 17.03
C PRO A 59 -11.02 -11.34 15.62
N GLN A 60 -12.29 -10.97 15.40
CA GLN A 60 -12.75 -10.45 14.12
C GLN A 60 -12.30 -9.00 13.89
N ALA A 61 -12.34 -8.15 14.92
CA ALA A 61 -11.83 -6.78 14.85
C ALA A 61 -10.31 -6.77 14.61
N GLN A 62 -9.57 -7.61 15.34
CA GLN A 62 -8.12 -7.81 15.15
C GLN A 62 -7.78 -8.28 13.74
N ARG A 63 -8.54 -9.21 13.16
CA ARG A 63 -8.33 -9.65 11.76
C ARG A 63 -8.52 -8.52 10.75
N ILE A 64 -9.51 -7.65 10.94
CA ILE A 64 -9.75 -6.50 10.05
C ILE A 64 -8.68 -5.43 10.27
N LEU A 65 -8.28 -5.21 11.52
CA LEU A 65 -7.19 -4.30 11.89
C LEU A 65 -5.85 -4.73 11.28
N GLU A 66 -5.49 -6.01 11.35
CA GLU A 66 -4.26 -6.55 10.73
C GLU A 66 -4.27 -6.37 9.21
N ARG A 67 -5.43 -6.55 8.55
CA ARG A 67 -5.56 -6.26 7.10
C ARG A 67 -5.33 -4.78 6.81
N LYS A 68 -5.82 -3.89 7.67
CA LYS A 68 -5.61 -2.44 7.54
C LYS A 68 -4.14 -2.07 7.75
N ILE A 69 -3.48 -2.62 8.76
CA ILE A 69 -2.04 -2.42 9.01
C ILE A 69 -1.22 -2.85 7.80
N ALA A 70 -1.46 -4.07 7.29
CA ALA A 70 -0.73 -4.60 6.13
C ALA A 70 -0.94 -3.74 4.86
N ALA A 71 -2.16 -3.25 4.63
CA ALA A 71 -2.44 -2.36 3.50
C ALA A 71 -1.74 -1.00 3.64
N GLU A 72 -1.67 -0.46 4.85
CA GLU A 72 -1.02 0.81 5.18
C GLU A 72 0.51 0.71 5.08
N GLU A 73 1.12 -0.40 5.51
CA GLU A 73 2.54 -0.70 5.35
C GLU A 73 2.92 -0.76 3.86
N LYS A 74 2.14 -1.50 3.07
CA LYS A 74 2.33 -1.58 1.61
C LYS A 74 2.14 -0.22 0.92
N TRP A 75 1.25 0.62 1.45
CA TRP A 75 1.07 1.98 0.94
C TRP A 75 2.31 2.85 1.20
N GLN A 76 2.90 2.76 2.39
CA GLN A 76 4.15 3.48 2.71
C GLN A 76 5.33 3.00 1.87
N GLU A 77 5.45 1.69 1.62
CA GLU A 77 6.48 1.12 0.73
C GLU A 77 6.35 1.63 -0.71
N THR A 78 5.13 1.79 -1.19
CA THR A 78 4.85 2.25 -2.56
C THR A 78 4.93 3.77 -2.71
N HIS A 79 4.77 4.53 -1.61
CA HIS A 79 4.83 5.99 -1.60
C HIS A 79 5.80 6.56 -0.55
N PRO A 80 7.11 6.25 -0.61
CA PRO A 80 8.08 6.64 0.41
C PRO A 80 8.21 8.16 0.57
N TYR A 81 7.90 8.94 -0.47
CA TYR A 81 7.95 10.41 -0.45
C TYR A 81 6.60 11.08 -0.12
N CYS A 82 5.48 10.35 -0.18
CA CYS A 82 4.15 10.86 0.21
C CYS A 82 3.73 10.43 1.60
N ALA A 83 4.51 9.58 2.27
CA ALA A 83 4.35 9.26 3.69
C ALA A 83 4.66 10.50 4.54
N SER A 84 3.69 11.40 4.65
CA SER A 84 3.74 12.55 5.54
C SER A 84 3.81 12.07 7.00
N ALA A 85 4.22 12.95 7.91
CA ALA A 85 4.22 12.65 9.35
C ALA A 85 2.86 12.11 9.84
N ASN A 86 1.75 12.55 9.23
CA ASN A 86 0.40 12.07 9.52
C ASN A 86 0.14 10.60 9.10
N HIS A 87 0.74 10.12 8.00
CA HIS A 87 0.59 8.71 7.60
C HIS A 87 1.41 7.79 8.49
N LYS A 88 2.59 8.26 8.94
CA LYS A 88 3.41 7.52 9.90
C LYS A 88 2.72 7.44 11.27
N SER A 89 2.18 8.55 11.77
CA SER A 89 1.44 8.54 13.04
C SER A 89 0.16 7.69 12.96
N HIS A 90 -0.51 7.64 11.81
CA HIS A 90 -1.66 6.77 11.60
C HIS A 90 -1.27 5.28 11.68
N LEU A 91 -0.18 4.87 11.02
CA LEU A 91 0.30 3.48 11.10
C LEU A 91 0.70 3.10 12.53
N GLU A 92 1.42 3.97 13.23
CA GLU A 92 1.80 3.76 14.64
C GLU A 92 0.56 3.66 15.55
N PHE A 93 -0.48 4.47 15.29
CA PHE A 93 -1.75 4.36 15.98
C PHE A 93 -2.46 3.03 15.72
N LEU A 94 -2.50 2.55 14.47
CA LEU A 94 -3.07 1.23 14.17
C LEU A 94 -2.30 0.10 14.86
N LYS A 95 -0.97 0.21 14.93
CA LYS A 95 -0.11 -0.74 15.64
C LYS A 95 -0.32 -0.69 17.15
N SER A 96 -0.61 0.47 17.74
CA SER A 96 -0.92 0.54 19.17
C SER A 96 -2.25 -0.15 19.52
N LEU A 97 -3.24 -0.09 18.62
CA LEU A 97 -4.52 -0.82 18.77
C LEU A 97 -4.38 -2.35 18.71
N ARG A 98 -3.31 -2.86 18.10
CA ARG A 98 -2.98 -4.29 18.12
C ARG A 98 -2.51 -4.76 19.51
N ALA A 99 -1.86 -3.88 20.27
CA ALA A 99 -1.26 -4.20 21.56
C ALA A 99 -2.18 -3.90 22.77
N ALA A 100 -3.38 -3.40 22.53
CA ALA A 100 -4.38 -3.00 23.52
C ALA A 100 -5.45 -4.09 23.73
#